data_AF-A0A536PR27-F1
#
_entry.id   AF-A0A536PR27-F1
#
_cell.length_a   1.000
_cell.length_b   1.000
_cell.length_c   1.000
_cell.angle_alpha   90.00
_cell.angle_beta   90.00
_cell.angle_gamma   90.00
#
_symmetry.space_group_name_H-M   'P 1'
#
loop_
_entity.id
_entity.type
_entity.pdbx_description
1 polymer ?
#
loop_
_entity_poly.entity_id
_entity_poly.type
_entity_poly.pdbx_seq_one_letter_code
_entity_poly.pdbx_strand_id
1 'polypeptide(L)' 'MSFAMELADQADKIAMRYFRRDLRIDRKPDRTFVTQADTAVERTLREQIEHRYPQHG' A
#
# COMPACT_ATOMS: atom_id res chain seq x y z
N MET A 1 3.67 7.67 -17.89
CA MET A 1 4.29 8.21 -16.65
C MET A 1 3.26 8.64 -15.59
N SER A 2 1.99 8.95 -15.89
CA SER A 2 1.05 9.50 -14.88
C SER A 2 0.55 8.50 -13.83
N PHE A 3 0.16 7.28 -14.22
CA PHE A 3 -0.51 6.36 -13.31
C PHE A 3 0.36 5.92 -12.12
N ALA A 4 1.66 5.71 -12.33
CA ALA A 4 2.56 5.39 -11.22
C ALA A 4 2.67 6.54 -10.21
N MET A 5 2.64 7.80 -10.66
CA MET A 5 2.62 8.97 -9.78
C MET A 5 1.28 9.07 -9.04
N GLU A 6 0.15 8.82 -9.73
CA GLU A 6 -1.17 8.75 -9.09
C GLU A 6 -1.20 7.69 -7.97
N LEU A 7 -0.61 6.51 -8.18
CA LEU A 7 -0.49 5.48 -7.16
C LEU A 7 0.40 5.92 -5.99
N ALA A 8 1.51 6.61 -6.27
CA ALA A 8 2.37 7.17 -5.22
C ALA A 8 1.64 8.20 -4.35
N ASP A 9 0.88 9.12 -4.96
CA ASP A 9 0.06 10.09 -4.23
C ASP A 9 -0.99 9.41 -3.34
N GLN A 10 -1.55 8.28 -3.77
CA GLN A 10 -2.49 7.50 -2.95
C GLN A 10 -1.77 6.78 -1.80
N ALA A 11 -0.59 6.22 -2.07
CA ALA A 11 0.23 5.59 -1.03
C ALA A 11 0.59 6.59 0.08
N ASP A 12 1.02 7.80 -0.29
CA ASP A 12 1.34 8.88 0.66
C ASP A 12 0.14 9.25 1.52
N LYS A 13 -1.05 9.43 0.91
CA LYS A 13 -2.30 9.72 1.64
C LYS A 13 -2.65 8.63 2.65
N ILE A 14 -2.44 7.37 2.31
CA ILE A 14 -2.72 6.24 3.20
C ILE A 14 -1.68 6.21 4.32
N ALA A 15 -0.40 6.28 4.00
CA ALA A 15 0.69 6.26 4.97
C ALA A 15 0.54 7.40 6.01
N MET A 16 0.18 8.60 5.57
CA MET A 16 -0.02 9.76 6.43
C MET A 16 -1.17 9.61 7.44
N ARG A 17 -2.16 8.74 7.19
CA ARG A 17 -3.23 8.44 8.19
C ARG A 17 -2.67 7.72 9.42
N TYR A 18 -1.58 6.99 9.25
CA TYR A 18 -0.93 6.20 10.29
C TYR A 18 0.30 6.90 10.88
N PHE A 19 0.72 8.04 10.32
CA PHE A 19 1.87 8.79 10.81
C PHE A 19 1.65 9.33 12.22
N ARG A 20 2.64 9.13 13.11
CA ARG A 20 2.60 9.53 14.54
C ARG A 20 1.39 8.97 15.30
N ARG A 21 0.96 7.76 14.95
CA ARG A 21 -0.06 6.97 15.65
C ARG A 21 0.55 5.67 16.14
N ASP A 22 -0.15 4.98 17.03
CA ASP A 22 0.20 3.61 17.38
C ASP A 22 0.01 2.71 16.16
N LEU A 23 1.09 2.07 15.73
CA LEU A 23 1.11 1.18 14.59
C LEU A 23 0.99 -0.27 15.07
N ARG A 24 0.07 -1.02 14.46
CA ARG A 24 0.15 -2.49 14.52
C ARG A 24 1.31 -2.93 13.62
N ILE A 25 2.28 -3.60 14.22
CA ILE A 25 3.43 -4.19 13.53
C ILE A 25 3.26 -5.71 13.61
N ASP A 26 3.20 -6.35 12.45
CA ASP A 26 3.12 -7.79 12.28
C ASP A 26 4.45 -8.31 11.69
N ARG A 27 4.72 -9.61 11.83
CA ARG A 27 5.90 -10.26 11.25
C ARG A 27 5.47 -11.26 10.18
N LYS A 28 6.05 -11.14 8.98
CA LYS A 28 5.82 -12.05 7.86
C LYS A 28 6.53 -13.39 8.08
N PRO A 29 6.16 -14.45 7.32
CA PRO A 29 6.82 -15.77 7.40
C PRO A 29 8.34 -15.71 7.12
N ASP A 30 8.77 -14.79 6.26
CA ASP A 30 10.18 -14.52 5.94
C ASP A 30 10.91 -13.72 7.03
N ARG A 31 10.28 -13.51 8.18
CA ARG A 31 10.77 -12.80 9.37
C ARG A 31 10.93 -11.29 9.21
N THR A 32 10.50 -10.71 8.10
CA THR A 32 10.45 -9.25 7.92
C THR A 32 9.23 -8.65 8.64
N PHE A 33 9.28 -7.35 8.93
CA PHE A 33 8.17 -6.62 9.54
C PHE A 33 7.24 -6.05 8.48
N VAL A 34 5.97 -5.94 8.83
CA VAL A 34 4.95 -5.24 8.06
C VAL A 34 4.04 -4.49 9.00
N THR A 35 3.56 -3.34 8.57
CA THR A 35 2.63 -2.52 9.34
C THR A 35 1.22 -2.56 8.74
N GLN A 36 0.25 -2.07 9.51
CA GLN A 36 -1.08 -1.80 8.98
C GLN A 36 -1.05 -0.83 7.78
N ALA A 37 -0.13 0.14 7.78
CA ALA A 37 0.03 1.09 6.68
C ALA A 37 0.48 0.36 5.39
N ASP A 38 1.50 -0.49 5.48
CA ASP A 38 2.01 -1.26 4.33
C ASP A 38 0.90 -2.12 3.70
N THR A 39 0.16 -2.82 4.55
CA THR A 39 -0.94 -3.71 4.11
C THR A 39 -2.08 -2.91 3.45
N ALA A 40 -2.41 -1.73 4.00
CA ALA A 40 -3.44 -0.86 3.45
C ALA A 40 -3.02 -0.25 2.09
N VAL A 41 -1.75 0.14 1.96
CA VAL A 41 -1.18 0.62 0.69
C VAL A 41 -1.22 -0.50 -0.34
N GLU A 42 -0.66 -1.68 -0.04
CA GLU A 42 -0.60 -2.81 -0.98
C GLU A 42 -1.99 -3.17 -1.52
N ARG A 43 -2.97 -3.33 -0.62
CA ARG A 43 -4.35 -3.66 -1.02
C ARG A 43 -4.91 -2.61 -1.98
N THR A 44 -4.81 -1.34 -1.62
CA THR A 44 -5.40 -0.25 -2.40
C THR A 44 -4.73 -0.11 -3.77
N LEU A 45 -3.40 -0.23 -3.85
CA LEU A 45 -2.70 -0.14 -5.13
C LEU A 45 -2.98 -1.36 -6.01
N ARG A 46 -3.02 -2.56 -5.42
CA ARG A 46 -3.35 -3.80 -6.13
C ARG A 46 -4.73 -3.69 -6.79
N GLU A 47 -5.75 -3.27 -6.04
CA GLU A 47 -7.11 -3.06 -6.57
C GLU A 47 -7.14 -2.06 -7.74
N GLN A 48 -6.40 -0.94 -7.63
CA GLN A 48 -6.35 0.06 -8.72
C GLN A 48 -5.60 -0.44 -9.95
N ILE A 49 -4.50 -1.17 -9.76
CA ILE A 49 -3.72 -1.76 -10.86
C ILE A 49 -4.56 -2.81 -11.57
N GLU A 50 -5.20 -3.72 -10.85
CA GLU A 50 -6.09 -4.75 -11.43
C GLU A 50 -7.27 -4.11 -12.17
N HIS A 51 -7.85 -3.03 -11.63
CA HIS A 51 -8.92 -2.30 -12.30
C HIS A 51 -8.46 -1.62 -13.60
N ARG A 52 -7.30 -0.96 -13.59
CA ARG A 52 -6.77 -0.25 -14.76
C ARG A 52 -6.18 -1.21 -15.80
N TYR A 53 -5.61 -2.30 -15.34
CA TYR A 53 -4.92 -3.31 -16.14
C TYR A 53 -5.43 -4.71 -15.80
N PRO A 54 -6.63 -5.10 -16.27
CA PRO A 54 -7.25 -6.38 -15.88
C PRO A 54 -6.51 -7.65 -16.34
N GLN A 55 -5.49 -7.49 -17.20
CA GLN A 55 -4.65 -8.57 -17.70
C GLN A 55 -3.27 -8.62 -17.01
N HIS A 56 -2.98 -7.70 -16.08
CA HIS A 56 -1.76 -7.71 -15.30
C HIS A 56 -1.93 -8.61 -14.06
N GLY A 57 -1.00 -9.55 -13.88
CA GLY A 57 -0.92 -10.48 -12.75
C GLY A 57 0.43 -11.18 -12.73
#